data_AF-A0A1Y5G5T5-F1
#
_entry.id   AF-A0A1Y5G5T5-F1
#
_cell.length_a   1.000
_cell.length_b   1.000
_cell.length_c   1.000
_cell.angle_alpha   90.00
_cell.angle_beta   90.00
_cell.angle_gamma   90.00
#
_symmetry.space_group_name_H-M   'P 1'
#
loop_
_entity.id
_entity.type
_entity.pdbx_description
1 polymer ?
#
loop_
_entity_poly.entity_id
_entity_poly.type
_entity_poly.pdbx_seq_one_letter_code
_entity_poly.pdbx_strand_id
1 'polypeptide(L)'
;MIKREPITHLQTGFTLIEVLVTVFVLAFGLLGFAALQTEGMKNNRVAELRTEVTQATYNIGDRIRANIGGAVSGDYRANVSPAVGYDCEASFAGTAVANRCSSTEMANADLVLWYATLADVLPSGTGEITCNGAGGGCPRGSLYTIEVTWEESTRTGFATKTFSLDIQP
;
A
#
# COMPACT_ATOMS: atom_id res chain seq x y z
N MET A 1 -52.07 -18.51 -62.06
CA MET A 1 -52.34 -17.72 -60.84
C MET A 1 -51.83 -18.53 -59.66
N ILE A 2 -50.74 -18.10 -59.01
CA ILE A 2 -49.98 -18.89 -58.02
C ILE A 2 -50.60 -18.68 -56.64
N LYS A 3 -51.15 -19.75 -56.03
CA LYS A 3 -51.64 -19.76 -54.65
C LYS A 3 -50.43 -19.76 -53.70
N ARG A 4 -50.26 -18.71 -52.89
CA ARG A 4 -49.29 -18.70 -51.77
C ARG A 4 -50.03 -19.14 -50.52
N GLU A 5 -49.62 -20.26 -49.93
CA GLU A 5 -50.14 -20.70 -48.63
C GLU A 5 -49.48 -19.89 -47.49
N PRO A 6 -50.26 -19.45 -46.49
CA PRO A 6 -49.73 -18.69 -45.36
C PRO A 6 -48.94 -19.61 -44.43
N ILE A 7 -47.67 -19.26 -44.20
CA ILE A 7 -46.85 -19.89 -43.16
C ILE A 7 -47.33 -19.35 -41.81
N THR A 8 -48.28 -20.05 -41.17
CA THR A 8 -48.67 -19.77 -39.78
C THR A 8 -47.58 -20.28 -38.86
N HIS A 9 -46.75 -19.38 -38.34
CA HIS A 9 -45.84 -19.67 -37.24
C HIS A 9 -46.66 -19.98 -35.99
N LEU A 10 -46.64 -21.23 -35.51
CA LEU A 10 -47.15 -21.60 -34.20
C LEU A 10 -46.28 -20.94 -33.13
N GLN A 11 -46.83 -19.97 -32.42
CA GLN A 11 -46.18 -19.36 -31.27
C GLN A 11 -46.27 -20.35 -30.10
N THR A 12 -45.19 -21.10 -29.85
CA THR A 12 -45.06 -21.95 -28.67
C THR A 12 -44.83 -21.05 -27.45
N GLY A 13 -45.85 -20.88 -26.61
CA GLY A 13 -45.72 -20.16 -25.34
C GLY A 13 -44.79 -20.88 -24.38
N PHE A 14 -44.07 -20.11 -23.55
CA PHE A 14 -43.21 -20.65 -22.49
C PHE A 14 -44.02 -21.49 -21.51
N THR A 15 -43.50 -22.66 -21.16
CA THR A 15 -44.11 -23.50 -20.12
C THR A 15 -43.69 -22.98 -18.73
N LEU A 16 -44.53 -23.17 -17.70
CA LEU A 16 -44.20 -22.73 -16.33
C LEU A 16 -42.93 -23.44 -15.78
N ILE A 17 -42.67 -24.67 -16.24
CA ILE A 17 -41.46 -25.41 -15.91
C ILE A 17 -40.20 -24.78 -16.52
N GLU A 18 -40.30 -24.20 -17.72
CA GLU A 18 -39.18 -23.53 -18.39
C GLU A 18 -38.77 -22.26 -17.64
N VAL A 19 -39.74 -21.45 -17.21
CA VAL A 19 -39.47 -20.28 -16.35
C VAL A 19 -38.83 -20.71 -15.03
N LEU A 20 -39.32 -21.78 -14.41
CA LEU A 20 -38.75 -22.30 -13.16
C LEU A 20 -37.29 -22.75 -13.32
N VAL A 21 -36.98 -23.45 -14.41
CA VAL A 21 -35.60 -23.88 -14.73
C VAL A 21 -34.71 -22.66 -15.03
N THR A 22 -35.20 -21.65 -15.75
CA THR A 22 -34.40 -20.44 -16.02
C THR A 22 -34.06 -19.69 -14.74
N VAL A 23 -35.03 -19.48 -13.85
CA VAL A 23 -34.80 -18.81 -12.56
C VAL A 23 -33.86 -19.64 -11.68
N PHE A 24 -33.99 -20.97 -11.70
CA PHE A 24 -33.08 -21.88 -10.98
C PHE A 24 -31.64 -21.72 -11.46
N VAL A 25 -31.39 -21.82 -12.77
CA VAL A 25 -30.04 -21.66 -13.34
C VAL A 25 -29.48 -20.26 -13.08
N LEU A 26 -30.31 -19.21 -13.22
CA LEU A 26 -29.91 -17.83 -12.92
C LEU A 26 -29.52 -17.65 -11.45
N ALA A 27 -30.24 -18.28 -10.51
CA ALA A 27 -29.91 -18.21 -9.10
C ALA A 27 -28.50 -18.77 -8.82
N PHE A 28 -28.14 -19.94 -9.38
CA PHE A 28 -26.77 -20.47 -9.26
C PHE A 28 -25.72 -19.58 -9.94
N GLY A 29 -26.05 -19.01 -11.10
CA GLY A 29 -25.16 -18.08 -11.80
C GLY A 29 -24.85 -16.83 -10.97
N LEU A 30 -25.85 -16.24 -10.32
CA LEU A 30 -25.68 -15.07 -9.46
C LEU A 30 -24.91 -15.37 -8.18
N LEU A 31 -25.08 -16.56 -7.59
CA LEU A 31 -24.26 -17.00 -6.45
C LEU A 31 -22.78 -17.13 -6.84
N GLY A 32 -22.51 -17.69 -8.01
CA GLY A 32 -21.15 -17.76 -8.56
C GLY A 32 -20.54 -16.37 -8.79
N PHE A 33 -21.31 -15.44 -9.37
CA PHE A 33 -20.89 -14.06 -9.60
C PHE A 33 -20.58 -13.31 -8.28
N ALA A 34 -21.43 -13.45 -7.26
CA ALA A 34 -21.21 -12.82 -5.96
C ALA A 34 -19.93 -13.33 -5.27
N ALA A 35 -19.63 -14.63 -5.39
CA ALA A 35 -18.38 -15.20 -4.89
C ALA A 35 -17.16 -14.60 -5.58
N LEU A 36 -17.20 -14.46 -6.91
CA LEU A 36 -16.12 -13.82 -7.68
C LEU A 36 -15.94 -12.34 -7.33
N GLN A 37 -17.04 -11.60 -7.15
CA GLN A 37 -16.99 -10.20 -6.74
C GLN A 37 -16.30 -10.04 -5.37
N THR A 38 -16.66 -10.91 -4.42
CA THR A 38 -16.06 -10.90 -3.07
C THR A 38 -14.57 -11.20 -3.11
N GLU A 39 -14.15 -12.18 -3.91
CA GLU A 39 -12.74 -12.51 -4.09
C GLU A 39 -11.97 -11.36 -4.75
N GLY A 40 -12.57 -10.71 -5.76
CA GLY A 40 -12.01 -9.53 -6.40
C GLY A 40 -11.73 -8.39 -5.41
N MET A 41 -12.68 -8.10 -4.52
CA MET A 41 -12.49 -7.06 -3.48
C MET A 41 -11.35 -7.41 -2.53
N LYS A 42 -11.25 -8.67 -2.09
CA LYS A 42 -10.16 -9.13 -1.22
C LYS A 42 -8.80 -8.96 -1.90
N ASN A 43 -8.69 -9.38 -3.16
CA ASN A 43 -7.46 -9.24 -3.93
C ASN A 43 -7.08 -7.77 -4.15
N ASN A 44 -8.05 -6.90 -4.41
CA ASN A 44 -7.81 -5.46 -4.53
C ASN A 44 -7.27 -4.86 -3.23
N ARG A 45 -7.83 -5.24 -2.07
CA ARG A 45 -7.35 -4.74 -0.78
C ARG A 45 -5.91 -5.18 -0.49
N VAL A 46 -5.55 -6.41 -0.84
CA VAL A 46 -4.17 -6.90 -0.72
C VAL A 46 -3.21 -6.12 -1.64
N ALA A 47 -3.63 -5.85 -2.88
CA ALA A 47 -2.83 -5.07 -3.82
C ALA A 47 -2.65 -3.60 -3.37
N GLU A 48 -3.69 -3.00 -2.78
CA GLU A 48 -3.66 -1.66 -2.18
C GLU A 48 -2.62 -1.57 -1.06
N LEU A 49 -2.67 -2.49 -0.07
CA LEU A 49 -1.71 -2.52 1.04
C LEU A 49 -0.26 -2.62 0.55
N ARG A 50 0.01 -3.50 -0.42
CA ARG A 50 1.36 -3.63 -1.00
C ARG A 50 1.81 -2.35 -1.70
N THR A 51 0.88 -1.64 -2.33
CA THR A 51 1.16 -0.36 -2.97
C THR A 51 1.50 0.71 -1.94
N GLU A 52 0.74 0.80 -0.85
CA GLU A 52 1.01 1.72 0.27
C GLU A 52 2.37 1.45 0.93
N VAL A 53 2.70 0.19 1.22
CA VAL A 53 4.03 -0.22 1.73
C VAL A 53 5.11 0.27 0.79
N THR A 54 4.98 -0.03 -0.50
CA THR A 54 5.97 0.33 -1.52
C THR A 54 6.17 1.85 -1.56
N GLN A 55 5.08 2.61 -1.60
CA GLN A 55 5.13 4.07 -1.61
C GLN A 55 5.77 4.65 -0.34
N ALA A 56 5.40 4.16 0.85
CA ALA A 56 5.97 4.61 2.11
C ALA A 56 7.48 4.32 2.18
N THR A 57 7.91 3.14 1.74
CA THR A 57 9.33 2.74 1.71
C THR A 57 10.14 3.58 0.72
N TYR A 58 9.63 3.85 -0.49
CA TYR A 58 10.31 4.74 -1.43
C TYR A 58 10.34 6.19 -0.93
N ASN A 59 9.26 6.67 -0.31
CA ASN A 59 9.20 8.04 0.21
C ASN A 59 10.28 8.31 1.26
N ILE A 60 10.45 7.42 2.25
CA ILE A 60 11.51 7.57 3.25
C ILE A 60 12.89 7.41 2.61
N GLY A 61 13.02 6.53 1.61
CA GLY A 61 14.28 6.37 0.89
C GLY A 61 14.71 7.63 0.13
N ASP A 62 13.76 8.34 -0.48
CA ASP A 62 14.04 9.60 -1.15
C ASP A 62 14.35 10.74 -0.16
N ARG A 63 13.72 10.74 1.02
CA ARG A 63 14.06 11.66 2.13
C ARG A 63 15.48 11.44 2.65
N ILE A 64 15.91 10.19 2.80
CA ILE A 64 17.30 9.84 3.17
C ILE A 64 18.29 10.39 2.14
N ARG A 65 18.00 10.27 0.83
CA ARG A 65 18.84 10.83 -0.25
C ARG A 65 18.87 12.36 -0.22
N ALA A 66 17.75 12.99 0.10
CA ALA A 66 17.66 14.45 0.17
C ALA A 66 18.47 15.03 1.34
N ASN A 67 18.53 14.32 2.47
CA ASN A 67 19.26 14.72 3.66
C ASN A 67 20.58 13.95 3.84
N ILE A 68 21.53 14.20 2.94
CA ILE A 68 22.85 13.54 2.96
C ILE A 68 23.58 13.77 4.29
N GLY A 69 23.39 14.91 4.96
CA GLY A 69 24.00 15.17 6.26
C GLY A 69 23.55 14.18 7.33
N GLY A 70 22.24 13.95 7.44
CA GLY A 70 21.65 13.02 8.41
C GLY A 70 21.92 11.57 8.02
N ALA A 71 21.89 11.29 6.71
CA ALA A 71 22.31 9.99 6.19
C ALA A 71 23.75 9.69 6.58
N VAL A 72 24.72 10.58 6.34
CA VAL A 72 26.12 10.28 6.66
C VAL A 72 26.37 10.11 8.17
N SER A 73 25.65 10.88 9.00
CA SER A 73 25.69 10.76 10.46
C SER A 73 25.04 9.49 11.00
N GLY A 74 24.24 8.77 10.19
CA GLY A 74 23.50 7.59 10.64
C GLY A 74 22.18 7.92 11.34
N ASP A 75 21.69 9.16 11.24
CA ASP A 75 20.53 9.66 11.98
C ASP A 75 19.20 9.00 11.55
N TYR A 76 19.17 8.37 10.39
CA TYR A 76 18.01 7.60 9.90
C TYR A 76 17.96 6.15 10.39
N ARG A 77 18.97 5.67 11.15
CA ARG A 77 18.93 4.32 11.74
C ARG A 77 17.87 4.27 12.83
N ALA A 78 16.80 3.52 12.60
CA ALA A 78 15.70 3.44 13.55
C ALA A 78 14.93 2.13 13.37
N ASN A 79 14.53 1.53 14.48
CA ASN A 79 13.60 0.39 14.53
C ASN A 79 12.28 0.74 15.25
N VAL A 80 12.15 1.99 15.72
CA VAL A 80 10.97 2.56 16.35
C VAL A 80 10.90 4.06 16.04
N SER A 81 9.71 4.64 16.16
CA SER A 81 9.54 6.09 16.00
C SER A 81 10.35 6.87 17.04
N PRO A 82 11.07 7.93 16.64
CA PRO A 82 11.75 8.82 17.58
C PRO A 82 10.77 9.41 18.61
N ALA A 83 11.20 9.50 19.87
CA ALA A 83 10.37 10.06 20.95
C ALA A 83 10.16 11.58 20.82
N VAL A 84 11.05 12.26 20.10
CA VAL A 84 10.99 13.71 19.87
C VAL A 84 10.66 13.94 18.40
N GLY A 85 9.50 14.53 18.14
CA GLY A 85 9.13 15.04 16.82
C GLY A 85 9.64 16.47 16.64
N TYR A 86 10.08 16.78 15.41
CA TYR A 86 10.44 18.13 15.00
C TYR A 86 9.48 18.58 13.90
N ASP A 87 9.01 19.82 13.96
CA ASP A 87 8.27 20.45 12.86
C ASP A 87 9.25 21.25 12.01
N CYS A 88 9.66 20.64 10.90
CA CYS A 88 10.56 21.25 9.93
C CYS A 88 9.83 21.90 8.74
N GLU A 89 8.50 21.86 8.73
CA GLU A 89 7.63 22.38 7.65
C GLU A 89 7.06 23.77 7.99
N ALA A 90 6.98 24.11 9.28
CA ALA A 90 6.53 25.42 9.75
C ALA A 90 7.57 26.53 9.48
N SER A 91 7.67 27.00 8.23
CA SER A 91 8.04 28.37 7.86
C SER A 91 7.89 28.63 6.36
N PHE A 92 6.85 29.36 5.94
CA PHE A 92 6.85 30.37 4.84
C PHE A 92 5.47 31.04 4.83
N ALA A 93 5.29 32.37 4.89
CA ALA A 93 6.04 33.45 4.25
C ALA A 93 6.22 34.71 5.15
N GLY A 94 7.31 35.45 4.92
CA GLY A 94 7.49 36.83 5.42
C GLY A 94 8.67 37.08 6.37
N THR A 95 9.43 36.07 6.80
CA THR A 95 10.53 36.26 7.75
C THR A 95 11.86 35.73 7.22
N ALA A 96 12.92 36.53 7.45
CA ALA A 96 14.30 36.12 7.29
C ALA A 96 14.66 35.15 8.43
N VAL A 97 14.48 33.84 8.17
CA VAL A 97 14.97 32.70 8.96
C VAL A 97 14.38 32.56 10.38
N ALA A 98 13.51 31.57 10.58
CA ALA A 98 13.32 30.96 11.89
C ALA A 98 13.13 29.45 11.72
N ASN A 99 14.11 28.67 12.20
CA ASN A 99 14.18 27.21 12.22
C ASN A 99 14.41 26.48 10.88
N ARG A 100 15.66 26.52 10.40
CA ARG A 100 16.18 25.41 9.58
C ARG A 100 16.49 24.27 10.55
N CYS A 101 15.73 23.19 10.51
CA CYS A 101 16.13 21.95 11.17
C CYS A 101 17.56 21.60 10.74
N SER A 102 18.39 21.26 11.72
CA SER A 102 19.65 20.57 11.45
C SER A 102 19.37 19.24 10.74
N SER A 103 20.40 18.66 10.12
CA SER A 103 20.25 17.38 9.42
C SER A 103 19.71 16.26 10.32
N THR A 104 20.07 16.27 11.60
CA THR A 104 19.58 15.31 12.59
C THR A 104 18.12 15.56 12.97
N GLU A 105 17.71 16.82 13.11
CA GLU A 105 16.32 17.19 13.38
C GLU A 105 15.40 16.87 12.19
N MET A 106 15.87 17.10 10.96
CA MET A 106 15.16 16.67 9.75
C MET A 106 14.99 15.15 9.69
N ALA A 107 16.03 14.38 10.01
CA ALA A 107 15.93 12.92 10.02
C ALA A 107 14.89 12.43 11.04
N ASN A 108 14.85 13.03 12.24
CA ASN A 108 13.83 12.71 13.24
C ASN A 108 12.42 13.08 12.78
N ALA A 109 12.24 14.26 12.15
CA ALA A 109 10.95 14.66 11.60
C ALA A 109 10.45 13.68 10.52
N ASP A 110 11.32 13.30 9.59
CA ASP A 110 11.03 12.35 8.52
C ASP A 110 10.64 10.98 9.09
N LEU A 111 11.39 10.47 10.07
CA LEU A 111 11.11 9.20 10.73
C LEU A 111 9.76 9.24 11.44
N VAL A 112 9.46 10.29 12.21
CA VAL A 112 8.18 10.42 12.91
C VAL A 112 7.02 10.42 11.94
N LEU A 113 7.12 11.16 10.83
CA LEU A 113 6.11 11.17 9.78
C LEU A 113 5.96 9.78 9.14
N TRP A 114 7.07 9.13 8.80
CA TRP A 114 7.07 7.81 8.19
C TRP A 114 6.42 6.75 9.09
N TYR A 115 6.80 6.67 10.37
CA TYR A 115 6.18 5.74 11.32
C TYR A 115 4.70 6.05 11.55
N ALA A 116 4.30 7.32 11.56
CA ALA A 116 2.89 7.70 11.63
C ALA A 116 2.12 7.21 10.39
N THR A 117 2.70 7.35 9.19
CA THR A 117 2.11 6.79 7.97
C THR A 117 1.99 5.27 8.04
N LEU A 118 3.04 4.55 8.46
CA LEU A 118 2.98 3.09 8.58
C LEU A 118 1.88 2.64 9.56
N ALA A 119 1.73 3.33 10.68
CA ALA A 119 0.71 3.02 11.68
C ALA A 119 -0.73 3.33 11.22
N ASP A 120 -0.90 4.32 10.35
CA ASP A 120 -2.22 4.73 9.83
C ASP A 120 -2.70 3.81 8.69
N VAL A 121 -1.79 3.44 7.78
CA VAL A 121 -2.16 2.73 6.54
C VAL A 121 -2.01 1.21 6.64
N LEU A 122 -1.08 0.71 7.47
CA LEU A 122 -0.77 -0.73 7.53
C LEU A 122 -1.29 -1.40 8.81
N PRO A 123 -2.01 -2.52 8.69
CA PRO A 123 -2.35 -3.37 9.83
C PRO A 123 -1.08 -3.91 10.50
N SER A 124 -0.89 -3.60 11.78
CA SER A 124 0.30 -4.02 12.55
C SER A 124 1.61 -3.61 11.89
N GLY A 125 1.62 -2.46 11.18
CA GLY A 125 2.76 -1.97 10.42
C GLY A 125 3.95 -1.61 11.30
N THR A 126 5.12 -2.15 10.99
CA THR A 126 6.40 -1.77 11.61
C THR A 126 7.44 -1.50 10.53
N GLY A 127 8.47 -0.72 10.89
CA GLY A 127 9.57 -0.36 10.01
C GLY A 127 10.89 -0.47 10.73
N GLU A 128 11.93 -0.87 10.00
CA GLU A 128 13.31 -0.86 10.45
C GLU A 128 14.20 -0.29 9.35
N ILE A 129 15.05 0.65 9.71
CA ILE A 129 16.04 1.24 8.81
C ILE A 129 17.41 0.96 9.41
N THR A 130 18.21 0.22 8.65
CA THR A 130 19.60 -0.07 8.99
C THR A 130 20.52 0.49 7.93
N CYS A 131 21.81 0.59 8.28
CA CYS A 131 22.83 0.97 7.33
C CYS A 131 24.13 0.22 7.62
N ASN A 132 24.83 -0.15 6.55
CA ASN A 132 26.14 -0.79 6.63
C ASN A 132 27.25 0.26 6.83
N GLY A 133 27.43 0.70 8.08
CA GLY A 133 28.46 1.66 8.47
C GLY A 133 29.02 1.37 9.88
N ALA A 134 30.28 1.75 10.11
CA ALA A 134 31.00 1.53 11.36
C ALA A 134 31.00 2.77 12.28
N GLY A 135 31.09 2.56 13.59
CA GLY A 135 31.31 3.65 14.56
C GLY A 135 30.11 4.59 14.77
N GLY A 136 28.89 4.12 14.49
CA GLY A 136 27.64 4.90 14.65
C GLY A 136 27.25 5.72 13.43
N GLY A 137 28.19 6.03 12.53
CA GLY A 137 27.93 6.73 11.27
C GLY A 137 27.63 5.79 10.09
N CYS A 138 27.31 6.41 8.98
CA CYS A 138 27.03 5.77 7.69
C CYS A 138 27.83 6.48 6.59
N PRO A 139 29.12 6.16 6.42
CA PRO A 139 29.97 6.84 5.44
C PRO A 139 29.31 6.96 4.07
N ARG A 140 29.67 8.00 3.31
CA ARG A 140 29.18 8.16 1.93
C ARG A 140 29.42 6.88 1.14
N GLY A 141 28.37 6.36 0.50
CA GLY A 141 28.40 5.08 -0.21
C GLY A 141 27.94 3.87 0.61
N SER A 142 27.63 4.03 1.90
CA SER A 142 26.96 3.00 2.68
C SER A 142 25.59 2.67 2.11
N LEU A 143 25.28 1.37 2.05
CA LEU A 143 23.94 0.87 1.74
C LEU A 143 23.05 1.00 2.96
N TYR A 144 21.88 1.58 2.74
CA TYR A 144 20.76 1.62 3.66
C TYR A 144 19.75 0.54 3.28
N THR A 145 19.31 -0.23 4.26
CA THR A 145 18.26 -1.23 4.10
C THR A 145 17.04 -0.77 4.86
N ILE A 146 15.95 -0.51 4.15
CA ILE A 146 14.64 -0.13 4.71
C ILE A 146 13.75 -1.36 4.63
N GLU A 147 13.37 -1.89 5.78
CA GLU A 147 12.47 -3.02 5.92
C GLU A 147 11.13 -2.55 6.51
N VAL A 148 10.02 -2.94 5.89
CA VAL A 148 8.67 -2.71 6.39
C VAL A 148 7.97 -4.05 6.53
N THR A 149 7.36 -4.28 7.69
CA THR A 149 6.55 -5.49 7.93
C THR A 149 5.11 -5.12 8.25
N TRP A 150 4.16 -5.93 7.79
CA TRP A 150 2.74 -5.73 8.04
C TRP A 150 1.99 -7.07 8.05
N GLU A 151 0.77 -7.03 8.56
CA GLU A 151 -0.13 -8.17 8.57
C GLU A 151 -1.08 -8.14 7.36
N GLU A 152 -1.08 -9.22 6.58
CA GLU A 152 -1.88 -9.36 5.36
C GLU A 152 -2.93 -10.48 5.54
N SER A 153 -4.18 -10.23 5.12
CA SER A 153 -5.22 -11.26 5.13
C SER A 153 -4.96 -12.31 4.04
N THR A 154 -5.09 -13.58 4.40
CA THR A 154 -4.96 -14.74 3.53
C THR A 154 -6.22 -15.59 3.59
N ARG A 155 -6.31 -16.64 2.74
CA ARG A 155 -7.46 -17.58 2.77
C ARG A 155 -7.62 -18.30 4.11
N THR A 156 -6.54 -18.45 4.89
CA THR A 156 -6.50 -19.26 6.12
C THR A 156 -6.35 -18.44 7.40
N GLY A 157 -6.38 -17.10 7.32
CA GLY A 157 -6.14 -16.21 8.45
C GLY A 157 -5.22 -15.07 8.05
N PHE A 158 -4.35 -14.63 8.96
CA PHE A 158 -3.41 -13.55 8.71
C PHE A 158 -1.97 -14.06 8.61
N ALA A 159 -1.16 -13.37 7.81
CA ALA A 159 0.26 -13.68 7.67
C ALA A 159 1.08 -12.40 7.67
N THR A 160 2.17 -12.39 8.42
CA THR A 160 3.17 -11.32 8.37
C THR A 160 3.87 -11.35 7.00
N LYS A 161 3.96 -10.17 6.39
CA LYS A 161 4.68 -9.91 5.14
C LYS A 161 5.76 -8.88 5.40
N THR A 162 6.82 -8.97 4.59
CA THR A 162 7.98 -8.09 4.66
C THR A 162 8.29 -7.58 3.27
N PHE A 163 8.61 -6.29 3.19
CA PHE A 163 9.13 -5.63 2.00
C PHE A 163 10.43 -4.94 2.38
N SER A 164 11.48 -5.14 1.58
CA SER A 164 12.80 -4.57 1.82
C SER A 164 13.27 -3.79 0.59
N LEU A 165 13.85 -2.62 0.82
CA LEU A 165 14.43 -1.76 -0.20
C LEU A 165 15.84 -1.35 0.24
N ASP A 166 16.82 -1.65 -0.60
CA ASP A 166 18.18 -1.16 -0.45
C ASP A 166 18.38 0.13 -1.25
N ILE A 167 18.93 1.15 -0.61
CA ILE A 167 19.27 2.42 -1.25
C ILE A 167 20.69 2.86 -0.90
N GLN A 168 21.25 3.71 -1.75
CA GLN A 168 22.43 4.50 -1.44
C GLN A 168 22.04 5.99 -1.45
N PRO A 169 22.39 6.76 -0.40
CA PRO A 169 22.23 8.21 -0.36
C PRO A 169 23.24 8.95 -1.24
#